data_AF-A0A6A3DQ96-F1
#
_entry.id   AF-A0A6A3DQ96-F1
#
_cell.length_a   1.000
_cell.length_b   1.000
_cell.length_c   1.000
_cell.angle_alpha   90.00
_cell.angle_beta   90.00
_cell.angle_gamma   90.00
#
_symmetry.space_group_name_H-M   'P 1'
#
loop_
_entity.id
_entity.type
_entity.pdbx_description
1 polymer ?
#
loop_
_entity_poly.entity_id
_entity_poly.type
_entity_poly.pdbx_seq_one_letter_code
_entity_poly.pdbx_strand_id
1 'polypeptide(L)'
;MASSPFSLPLPLLSHILEFAVYGFENEVVPRPPYLSSTLRQLQELALVSKTSLNLMKQFAVNLKASSLTLGSDESMTSEDIPPLYQLVESQGPALRCLSVRLGTESSGYDPEPGALDSSDIEWDRVFGHLSNLKRLDLSKLSLVSRHMPEIVEAASKHCRGLEALILPSRGFIGENNYEYTNAVRGAPIEKLMTTLYEALQRWNERKTGVGYDS
;
A
#
# COMPACT_ATOMS: atom_id res chain seq x y z
N MET A 1 -39.88 -0.33 15.25
CA MET A 1 -38.50 -0.09 15.74
C MET A 1 -37.58 -0.30 14.56
N ALA A 2 -36.87 0.73 14.10
CA ALA A 2 -35.89 0.56 13.03
C ALA A 2 -34.72 -0.28 13.57
N SER A 3 -34.50 -1.46 13.01
CA SER A 3 -33.34 -2.30 13.31
C SER A 3 -32.07 -1.56 12.90
N SER A 4 -31.20 -1.28 13.88
CA SER A 4 -29.95 -0.56 13.66
C SER A 4 -28.97 -1.44 12.87
N PRO A 5 -28.36 -0.97 11.77
CA PRO A 5 -27.33 -1.74 11.06
C PRO A 5 -26.11 -2.03 11.95
N PHE A 6 -25.92 -1.28 13.03
CA PHE A 6 -24.83 -1.45 14.00
C PHE A 6 -25.04 -2.60 14.99
N SER A 7 -26.12 -3.38 14.87
CA SER A 7 -26.31 -4.64 15.61
C SER A 7 -25.97 -5.90 14.79
N LEU A 8 -25.46 -5.73 13.57
CA LEU A 8 -25.05 -6.85 12.71
C LEU A 8 -23.74 -7.47 13.19
N PRO A 9 -23.51 -8.78 12.93
CA PRO A 9 -22.20 -9.41 13.07
C PRO A 9 -21.11 -8.63 12.31
N LEU A 10 -19.91 -8.55 12.91
CA LEU A 10 -18.78 -7.78 12.37
C LEU A 10 -18.53 -8.01 10.86
N PRO A 11 -18.56 -9.26 10.34
CA PRO A 11 -18.33 -9.53 8.92
C PRO A 11 -19.41 -8.97 7.98
N LEU A 12 -20.65 -8.84 8.45
CA LEU A 12 -21.73 -8.24 7.64
C LEU A 12 -21.67 -6.72 7.69
N LEU A 13 -21.29 -6.16 8.84
CA LEU A 13 -21.10 -4.72 9.00
C LEU A 13 -19.93 -4.21 8.14
N SER A 14 -18.85 -4.98 8.00
CA SER A 14 -17.72 -4.60 7.15
C SER A 14 -18.11 -4.50 5.67
N HIS A 15 -19.00 -5.34 5.16
CA HIS A 15 -19.52 -5.18 3.78
C HIS A 15 -20.37 -3.92 3.60
N ILE A 16 -21.10 -3.49 4.65
CA ILE A 16 -21.85 -2.22 4.61
C ILE A 16 -20.87 -1.03 4.62
N LEU A 17 -19.81 -1.11 5.42
CA LEU A 17 -18.77 -0.09 5.45
C LEU A 17 -18.02 -0.02 4.11
N GLU A 18 -17.79 -1.16 3.46
CA GLU A 18 -17.16 -1.22 2.13
C GLU A 18 -17.97 -0.46 1.07
N PHE A 19 -19.29 -0.48 1.17
CA PHE A 19 -20.15 0.34 0.33
C PHE A 19 -20.18 1.83 0.78
N ALA A 20 -20.25 2.10 2.08
CA ALA A 20 -20.55 3.42 2.62
C ALA A 20 -19.32 4.32 2.85
N VAL A 21 -18.13 3.73 2.95
CA VAL A 21 -16.87 4.41 3.27
C VAL A 21 -15.94 4.29 2.06
N TYR A 22 -15.76 5.40 1.35
CA TYR A 22 -14.84 5.47 0.22
C TYR A 22 -13.42 5.14 0.67
N GLY A 23 -12.90 3.98 0.21
CA GLY A 23 -11.56 3.47 0.52
C GLY A 23 -11.52 2.33 1.54
N PHE A 24 -12.66 1.92 2.11
CA PHE A 24 -12.77 0.72 2.94
C PHE A 24 -13.10 -0.49 2.07
N GLU A 25 -12.32 -1.57 2.13
CA GLU A 25 -12.63 -2.84 1.45
C GLU A 25 -12.31 -4.00 2.40
N ASN A 26 -13.25 -4.95 2.52
CA ASN A 26 -13.17 -6.04 3.51
C ASN A 26 -12.43 -7.26 2.97
N GLU A 27 -12.43 -7.46 1.65
CA GLU A 27 -11.47 -8.30 0.92
C GLU A 27 -11.26 -7.73 -0.49
N VAL A 28 -10.02 -7.83 -0.97
CA VAL A 28 -9.55 -7.39 -2.31
C VAL A 28 -9.21 -5.90 -2.42
N VAL A 29 -8.22 -5.50 -1.62
CA VAL A 29 -7.28 -4.38 -1.88
C VAL A 29 -7.81 -2.95 -1.63
N PRO A 30 -7.53 -2.35 -0.45
CA PRO A 30 -7.89 -0.97 -0.16
C PRO A 30 -7.39 -0.01 -1.25
N ARG A 31 -8.24 0.70 -2.00
CA ARG A 31 -7.80 1.63 -3.07
C ARG A 31 -6.97 2.82 -2.50
N PRO A 32 -5.92 3.38 -3.17
CA PRO A 32 -5.26 4.57 -2.65
C PRO A 32 -6.09 5.82 -2.94
N PRO A 33 -5.87 6.92 -2.19
CA PRO A 33 -5.41 7.05 -0.81
C PRO A 33 -6.71 7.11 0.04
N TYR A 34 -6.80 7.02 1.35
CA TYR A 34 -5.98 7.57 2.39
C TYR A 34 -6.36 6.78 3.64
N LEU A 35 -5.40 6.17 4.35
CA LEU A 35 -5.68 5.71 5.71
C LEU A 35 -6.28 6.87 6.53
N SER A 36 -5.80 8.10 6.33
CA SER A 36 -6.35 9.30 6.99
C SER A 36 -7.78 9.66 6.59
N SER A 37 -8.18 9.53 5.32
CA SER A 37 -9.56 9.79 4.86
C SER A 37 -10.50 8.68 5.32
N THR A 38 -10.06 7.43 5.28
CA THR A 38 -10.83 6.28 5.76
C THR A 38 -11.07 6.43 7.25
N LEU A 39 -10.00 6.76 8.01
CA LEU A 39 -10.12 7.06 9.44
C LEU A 39 -11.03 8.26 9.71
N ARG A 40 -10.99 9.31 8.87
CA ARG A 40 -11.88 10.46 9.00
C ARG A 40 -13.35 10.07 8.74
N GLN A 41 -13.63 9.30 7.70
CA GLN A 41 -14.99 8.83 7.41
C GLN A 41 -15.51 7.90 8.52
N LEU A 42 -14.64 7.04 9.08
CA LEU A 42 -14.96 6.24 10.27
C LEU A 42 -15.25 7.13 11.49
N GLN A 43 -14.54 8.24 11.67
CA GLN A 43 -14.85 9.22 12.72
C GLN A 43 -16.22 9.86 12.50
N GLU A 44 -16.58 10.21 11.26
CA GLU A 44 -17.90 10.75 10.94
C GLU A 44 -19.02 9.73 11.26
N LEU A 45 -18.84 8.46 10.89
CA LEU A 45 -19.76 7.38 11.25
C LEU A 45 -19.83 7.11 12.75
N ALA A 46 -18.74 7.34 13.48
CA ALA A 46 -18.68 7.15 14.92
C ALA A 46 -19.62 8.10 15.70
N LEU A 47 -20.03 9.22 15.10
CA LEU A 47 -20.89 10.22 15.72
C LEU A 47 -22.39 9.82 15.77
N VAL A 48 -22.78 8.76 15.05
CA VAL A 48 -24.19 8.37 14.92
C VAL A 48 -24.78 7.79 16.21
N SER A 49 -24.02 6.95 16.93
CA SER A 49 -24.48 6.33 18.19
C SER A 49 -23.30 5.81 19.02
N LYS A 50 -23.52 5.51 20.32
CA LYS A 50 -22.49 4.89 21.18
C LYS A 50 -22.03 3.53 20.65
N THR A 51 -22.94 2.75 20.05
CA THR A 51 -22.61 1.46 19.43
C THR A 51 -21.74 1.66 18.19
N SER A 52 -22.10 2.61 17.33
CA SER A 52 -21.29 2.98 16.16
C SER A 52 -19.89 3.44 16.60
N LEU A 53 -19.80 4.31 17.61
CA LEU A 53 -18.53 4.80 18.14
C LEU A 53 -17.58 3.66 18.55
N ASN A 54 -18.08 2.67 19.29
CA ASN A 54 -17.27 1.55 19.74
C ASN A 54 -16.82 0.67 18.57
N LEU A 55 -17.69 0.41 17.60
CA LEU A 55 -17.36 -0.39 16.42
C LEU A 55 -16.36 0.32 15.51
N MET A 56 -16.58 1.60 15.20
CA MET A 56 -15.66 2.37 14.34
C MET A 56 -14.27 2.50 14.98
N LYS A 57 -14.19 2.61 16.32
CA LYS A 57 -12.90 2.55 17.04
C LYS A 57 -12.20 1.21 16.85
N GLN A 58 -12.91 0.09 16.95
CA GLN A 58 -12.33 -1.25 16.73
C GLN A 58 -11.82 -1.41 15.29
N PHE A 59 -12.60 -0.99 14.29
CA PHE A 59 -12.16 -1.00 12.89
C PHE A 59 -10.95 -0.11 12.66
N ALA A 60 -10.93 1.11 13.20
CA ALA A 60 -9.79 2.02 13.08
C ALA A 60 -8.51 1.43 13.70
N VAL A 61 -8.61 0.75 14.85
CA VAL A 61 -7.47 0.07 15.48
C VAL A 61 -6.97 -1.07 14.60
N ASN A 62 -7.86 -1.92 14.09
CA ASN A 62 -7.49 -3.05 13.23
C ASN A 62 -6.84 -2.59 11.93
N LEU A 63 -7.41 -1.58 11.27
CA LEU A 63 -6.87 -1.01 10.03
C LEU A 63 -5.47 -0.41 10.23
N LYS A 64 -5.24 0.28 11.35
CA LYS A 64 -3.93 0.81 11.70
C LYS A 64 -2.93 -0.31 12.00
N ALA A 65 -3.35 -1.34 12.73
CA ALA A 65 -2.48 -2.47 13.06
C ALA A 65 -2.10 -3.33 11.85
N SER A 66 -2.92 -3.33 10.78
CA SER A 66 -2.66 -4.09 9.56
C SER A 66 -2.01 -3.27 8.44
N SER A 67 -1.66 -2.01 8.67
CA SER A 67 -1.14 -1.11 7.64
C SER A 67 0.12 -0.39 8.12
N LEU A 68 1.15 -0.35 7.28
CA LEU A 68 2.40 0.34 7.56
C LEU A 68 2.76 1.30 6.42
N THR A 69 3.27 2.48 6.75
CA THR A 69 3.90 3.39 5.80
C THR A 69 5.37 3.52 6.16
N LEU A 70 6.26 3.05 5.28
CA LEU A 70 7.71 3.21 5.42
C LEU A 70 8.11 4.60 4.90
N GLY A 71 8.98 5.29 5.63
CA GLY A 71 9.41 6.66 5.32
C GLY A 71 8.28 7.69 5.43
N SER A 72 7.39 7.51 6.41
CA SER A 72 6.32 8.47 6.68
C SER A 72 6.81 9.81 7.22
N ASP A 73 8.03 9.84 7.76
CA ASP A 73 8.65 11.03 8.31
C ASP A 73 9.78 11.47 7.37
N GLU A 74 9.62 12.67 6.80
CA GLU A 74 10.57 13.26 5.84
C GLU A 74 11.95 13.53 6.46
N SER A 75 12.05 13.52 7.80
CA SER A 75 13.31 13.64 8.52
C SER A 75 14.07 12.32 8.68
N MET A 76 13.50 11.19 8.26
CA MET A 76 14.18 9.90 8.36
C MET A 76 15.46 9.87 7.53
N THR A 77 16.50 9.30 8.13
CA THR A 77 17.82 9.12 7.53
C THR A 77 18.23 7.64 7.55
N SER A 78 19.42 7.34 7.06
CA SER A 78 19.96 5.97 7.11
C SER A 78 20.07 5.41 8.53
N GLU A 79 20.16 6.26 9.56
CA GLU A 79 20.16 5.85 10.97
C GLU A 79 18.82 5.25 11.43
N ASP A 80 17.73 5.55 10.71
CA ASP A 80 16.39 5.05 11.01
C ASP A 80 16.07 3.71 10.32
N ILE A 81 16.97 3.19 9.48
CA ILE A 81 16.80 1.90 8.79
C ILE A 81 16.84 0.71 9.77
N PRO A 82 17.77 0.60 10.74
CA PRO A 82 17.74 -0.51 11.69
C PRO A 82 16.47 -0.55 12.56
N PRO A 83 15.96 0.58 13.11
CA PRO A 83 14.64 0.62 13.75
C PRO A 83 13.50 0.18 12.84
N LEU A 84 13.55 0.54 11.55
CA LEU A 84 12.57 0.11 10.55
C LEU A 84 12.53 -1.41 10.40
N TYR A 85 13.70 -2.07 10.36
CA TYR A 85 13.74 -3.54 10.31
C TYR A 85 13.10 -4.18 11.54
N GLN A 86 13.37 -3.68 12.75
CA GLN A 86 12.75 -4.18 13.98
C GLN A 86 11.22 -4.00 13.97
N LEU A 87 10.74 -2.88 13.42
CA LEU A 87 9.31 -2.61 13.27
C LEU A 87 8.64 -3.62 12.33
N VAL A 88 9.26 -3.88 11.17
CA VAL A 88 8.74 -4.84 10.19
C VAL A 88 8.82 -6.28 10.70
N GLU A 89 9.89 -6.64 11.41
CA GLU A 89 10.04 -7.95 12.06
C GLU A 89 8.93 -8.21 13.09
N SER A 90 8.59 -7.19 13.90
CA SER A 90 7.58 -7.34 14.95
C SER A 90 6.14 -7.31 14.44
N GLN A 91 5.84 -6.49 13.43
CA GLN A 91 4.46 -6.30 12.93
C GLN A 91 4.15 -7.12 11.68
N GLY A 92 5.16 -7.61 10.97
CA GLY A 92 5.06 -8.20 9.63
C GLY A 92 3.94 -9.23 9.43
N PRO A 93 3.75 -10.21 10.33
CA PRO A 93 2.67 -11.20 10.19
C PRO A 93 1.25 -10.59 10.17
N ALA A 94 1.05 -9.46 10.85
CA ALA A 94 -0.23 -8.76 10.92
C ALA A 94 -0.46 -7.80 9.74
N LEU A 95 0.61 -7.38 9.07
CA LEU A 95 0.52 -6.42 7.97
C LEU A 95 -0.19 -7.03 6.76
N ARG A 96 -1.05 -6.22 6.15
CA ARG A 96 -1.81 -6.51 4.93
C ARG A 96 -1.60 -5.44 3.87
N CYS A 97 -1.28 -4.22 4.30
CA CYS A 97 -1.01 -3.07 3.43
C CYS A 97 0.34 -2.43 3.79
N LEU A 98 1.18 -2.23 2.78
CA LEU A 98 2.44 -1.50 2.90
C LEU A 98 2.43 -0.34 1.91
N SER A 99 2.72 0.86 2.38
CA SER A 99 3.07 1.99 1.53
C SER A 99 4.54 2.32 1.71
N VAL A 100 5.27 2.53 0.62
CA VAL A 100 6.67 2.95 0.65
C VAL A 100 6.77 4.39 0.19
N ARG A 101 7.40 5.22 1.01
CA ARG A 101 7.67 6.64 0.73
C ARG A 101 9.15 6.87 0.98
N LEU A 102 9.88 7.28 -0.04
CA LEU A 102 11.31 7.59 0.05
C LEU A 102 11.62 8.99 -0.51
N GLY A 103 10.57 9.72 -0.89
CA GLY A 103 10.65 11.06 -1.44
C GLY A 103 9.91 12.08 -0.57
N THR A 104 10.20 13.36 -0.80
CA THR A 104 9.47 14.47 -0.19
C THR A 104 8.22 14.79 -0.99
N GLU A 105 7.17 15.26 -0.33
CA GLU A 105 5.98 15.75 -1.04
C GLU A 105 6.29 17.12 -1.67
N SER A 106 6.89 17.11 -2.87
CA SER A 106 7.02 18.32 -3.69
C SER A 106 5.67 18.65 -4.35
N SER A 107 5.46 19.92 -4.69
CA SER A 107 4.27 20.38 -5.43
C SER A 107 4.17 19.85 -6.86
N GLY A 108 5.14 19.01 -7.28
CA GLY A 108 5.26 18.42 -8.61
C GLY A 108 4.69 16.98 -8.71
N TYR A 109 4.61 16.51 -9.95
CA TYR A 109 3.97 15.23 -10.33
C TYR A 109 4.84 13.98 -10.09
N ASP A 110 6.12 14.16 -9.76
CA ASP A 110 7.10 13.10 -9.47
C ASP A 110 7.76 13.45 -8.13
N PRO A 111 7.64 12.61 -7.08
CA PRO A 111 8.26 12.88 -5.79
C PRO A 111 9.77 13.10 -5.93
N GLU A 112 10.29 14.15 -5.31
CA GLU A 112 11.74 14.35 -5.27
C GLU A 112 12.38 13.30 -4.35
N PRO A 113 13.54 12.70 -4.72
CA PRO A 113 14.25 11.78 -3.85
C PRO A 113 14.52 12.41 -2.47
N GLY A 114 14.11 11.71 -1.41
CA GLY A 114 14.38 12.08 -0.03
C GLY A 114 15.68 11.45 0.47
N ALA A 115 16.04 11.70 1.73
CA ALA A 115 17.29 11.19 2.31
C ALA A 115 17.42 9.65 2.22
N LEU A 116 16.30 8.93 2.37
CA LEU A 116 16.27 7.47 2.29
C LEU A 116 16.43 6.91 0.87
N ASP A 117 16.14 7.65 -0.21
CA ASP A 117 16.28 7.13 -1.59
C ASP A 117 17.74 6.83 -1.97
N SER A 118 18.67 7.49 -1.27
CA SER A 118 20.12 7.25 -1.39
C SER A 118 20.66 6.18 -0.43
N SER A 119 19.81 5.66 0.47
CA SER A 119 20.23 4.71 1.51
C SER A 119 20.02 3.27 1.06
N ASP A 120 20.93 2.38 1.43
CA ASP A 120 20.85 0.97 1.03
C ASP A 120 19.88 0.22 1.97
N ILE A 121 18.68 -0.06 1.46
CA ILE A 121 17.63 -0.78 2.18
C ILE A 121 17.61 -2.24 1.68
N GLU A 122 17.74 -3.19 2.60
CA GLU A 122 17.67 -4.62 2.34
C GLU A 122 16.21 -5.05 2.16
N TRP A 123 15.65 -4.79 0.98
CA TRP A 123 14.25 -5.09 0.68
C TRP A 123 13.89 -6.57 0.85
N ASP A 124 14.80 -7.49 0.55
CA ASP A 124 14.60 -8.93 0.81
C ASP A 124 14.38 -9.21 2.32
N ARG A 125 15.09 -8.51 3.22
CA ARG A 125 14.86 -8.61 4.67
C ARG A 125 13.49 -8.04 5.04
N VAL A 126 13.14 -6.87 4.53
CA VAL A 126 11.83 -6.23 4.78
C VAL A 126 10.69 -7.14 4.36
N PHE A 127 10.67 -7.57 3.09
CA PHE A 127 9.58 -8.37 2.53
C PHE A 127 9.56 -9.80 3.06
N GLY A 128 10.68 -10.33 3.56
CA GLY A 128 10.75 -11.64 4.22
C GLY A 128 9.83 -11.77 5.44
N HIS A 129 9.47 -10.66 6.09
CA HIS A 129 8.53 -10.65 7.22
C HIS A 129 7.08 -10.34 6.81
N LEU A 130 6.81 -10.07 5.53
CA LEU A 130 5.53 -9.58 5.02
C LEU A 130 4.76 -10.65 4.20
N SER A 131 4.82 -11.92 4.63
CA SER A 131 4.24 -13.04 3.87
C SER A 131 2.73 -12.94 3.63
N ASN A 132 2.01 -12.20 4.49
CA ASN A 132 0.57 -11.98 4.39
C ASN A 132 0.18 -10.68 3.68
N LEU A 133 1.14 -9.96 3.08
CA LEU A 133 0.89 -8.70 2.41
C LEU A 133 -0.07 -8.90 1.21
N LYS A 134 -1.19 -8.17 1.23
CA LYS A 134 -2.19 -8.17 0.15
C LYS A 134 -2.03 -6.96 -0.78
N ARG A 135 -1.49 -5.85 -0.26
CA ARG A 135 -1.36 -4.59 -1.00
C ARG A 135 0.02 -3.95 -0.82
N LEU A 136 0.62 -3.58 -1.94
CA LEU A 136 1.85 -2.80 -1.99
C LEU A 136 1.60 -1.48 -2.74
N ASP A 137 1.81 -0.36 -2.06
CA ASP A 137 1.57 0.98 -2.57
C ASP A 137 2.89 1.74 -2.77
N LEU A 138 3.28 1.91 -4.03
CA LEU A 138 4.47 2.63 -4.47
C LEU A 138 4.12 3.97 -5.11
N SER A 139 2.87 4.44 -5.00
CA SER A 139 2.41 5.68 -5.67
C SER A 139 3.17 6.95 -5.26
N LYS A 140 3.90 6.88 -4.13
CA LYS A 140 4.69 7.96 -3.54
C LYS A 140 6.21 7.75 -3.72
N LEU A 141 6.61 6.85 -4.60
CA LEU A 141 7.99 6.74 -5.07
C LEU A 141 8.13 7.42 -6.43
N SER A 142 9.34 7.91 -6.72
CA SER A 142 9.67 8.27 -8.09
C SER A 142 9.70 7.02 -8.96
N LEU A 143 9.15 7.12 -10.18
CA LEU A 143 9.13 6.00 -11.14
C LEU A 143 10.55 5.52 -11.50
N VAL A 144 11.54 6.40 -11.39
CA VAL A 144 12.95 6.09 -11.67
C VAL A 144 13.78 5.81 -10.42
N SER A 145 13.16 5.71 -9.24
CA SER A 145 13.88 5.35 -8.02
C SER A 145 14.57 3.99 -8.18
N ARG A 146 15.82 3.89 -7.72
CA ARG A 146 16.61 2.65 -7.74
C ARG A 146 15.92 1.53 -6.96
N HIS A 147 15.12 1.90 -5.96
CA HIS A 147 14.39 0.97 -5.11
C HIS A 147 13.17 0.35 -5.80
N MET A 148 12.64 0.95 -6.86
CA MET A 148 11.47 0.41 -7.57
C MET A 148 11.65 -1.05 -8.01
N PRO A 149 12.68 -1.42 -8.81
CA PRO A 149 12.89 -2.81 -9.19
C PRO A 149 13.24 -3.70 -7.98
N GLU A 150 13.99 -3.19 -7.00
CA GLU A 150 14.39 -3.97 -5.81
C GLU A 150 13.18 -4.38 -4.94
N ILE A 151 12.27 -3.43 -4.73
CA ILE A 151 11.01 -3.63 -4.01
C ILE A 151 10.12 -4.63 -4.74
N VAL A 152 9.93 -4.45 -6.06
CA VAL A 152 9.08 -5.35 -6.87
C VAL A 152 9.63 -6.77 -6.87
N GLU A 153 10.95 -6.92 -7.02
CA GLU A 153 11.62 -8.23 -6.97
C GLU A 153 11.42 -8.90 -5.60
N ALA A 154 11.75 -8.21 -4.50
CA ALA A 154 11.60 -8.74 -3.14
C ALA A 154 10.14 -9.09 -2.80
N ALA A 155 9.19 -8.22 -3.15
CA ALA A 155 7.76 -8.50 -2.96
C ALA A 155 7.32 -9.74 -3.74
N SER A 156 7.81 -9.94 -4.97
CA SER A 156 7.46 -11.12 -5.76
C SER A 156 7.99 -12.43 -5.17
N LYS A 157 9.14 -12.40 -4.48
CA LYS A 157 9.74 -13.56 -3.81
C LYS A 157 8.95 -13.95 -2.56
N HIS A 158 8.63 -12.98 -1.71
CA HIS A 158 8.14 -13.22 -0.34
C HIS A 158 6.63 -13.04 -0.18
N CYS A 159 6.01 -12.11 -0.91
CA CYS A 159 4.58 -11.78 -0.80
C CYS A 159 3.77 -12.47 -1.90
N ARG A 160 3.57 -13.78 -1.76
CA ARG A 160 2.86 -14.60 -2.77
C ARG A 160 1.36 -14.33 -2.85
N GLY A 161 0.77 -13.81 -1.77
CA GLY A 161 -0.64 -13.43 -1.68
C GLY A 161 -0.95 -11.99 -2.10
N LEU A 162 -0.04 -11.34 -2.84
CA LEU A 162 -0.25 -9.95 -3.25
C LEU A 162 -1.44 -9.86 -4.21
N GLU A 163 -2.45 -9.08 -3.82
CA GLU A 163 -3.69 -8.86 -4.55
C GLU A 163 -3.64 -7.56 -5.36
N ALA A 164 -2.90 -6.54 -4.90
CA ALA A 164 -2.55 -5.41 -5.76
C ALA A 164 -1.18 -4.78 -5.50
N LEU A 165 -0.68 -4.25 -6.61
CA LEU A 165 0.48 -3.39 -6.71
C LEU A 165 0.04 -2.05 -7.29
N ILE A 166 0.28 -0.96 -6.56
CA ILE A 166 0.06 0.39 -7.05
C ILE A 166 1.39 0.98 -7.44
N LEU A 167 1.55 1.26 -8.73
CA LEU A 167 2.75 1.90 -9.27
C LEU A 167 2.62 3.43 -9.20
N PRO A 168 3.76 4.16 -9.17
CA PRO A 168 3.77 5.60 -9.41
C PRO A 168 3.01 5.93 -10.69
N SER A 169 2.11 6.91 -10.61
CA SER A 169 1.43 7.47 -11.77
C SER A 169 1.90 8.91 -11.94
N ARG A 170 2.25 9.30 -13.16
CA ARG A 170 2.33 10.72 -13.49
C ARG A 170 0.91 11.27 -13.53
N GLY A 171 0.64 12.29 -12.71
CA GLY A 171 -0.66 12.96 -12.71
C GLY A 171 -1.10 13.34 -14.13
N PHE A 172 -2.38 13.15 -14.42
CA PHE A 172 -2.99 13.54 -15.69
C PHE A 172 -2.80 15.05 -15.90
N ILE A 173 -2.18 15.45 -17.01
CA ILE A 173 -2.11 16.86 -17.40
C ILE A 173 -3.53 17.27 -17.79
N GLY A 174 -4.10 18.24 -17.07
CA GLY A 174 -5.38 18.84 -17.42
C GLY A 174 -5.35 19.51 -18.80
N GLU A 175 -6.52 19.60 -19.43
CA GLU A 175 -6.76 20.28 -20.70
C GLU A 175 -6.05 21.63 -20.73
N ASN A 176 -5.10 21.81 -21.68
CA ASN A 176 -4.40 23.05 -22.07
C ASN A 176 -2.88 23.11 -21.91
N ASN A 177 -2.17 22.02 -21.64
CA ASN A 177 -0.73 21.95 -21.94
C ASN A 177 -0.38 20.67 -22.69
N TYR A 178 -0.34 20.77 -24.02
CA TYR A 178 0.26 19.78 -24.90
C TYR A 178 1.79 19.79 -24.74
N GLU A 179 2.30 19.26 -23.63
CA GLU A 179 3.63 18.66 -23.61
C GLU A 179 3.49 17.15 -23.44
N TYR A 180 3.09 16.51 -24.54
CA TYR A 180 3.23 15.08 -24.78
C TYR A 180 4.70 14.66 -24.91
N THR A 181 5.59 15.03 -24.00
CA THR A 181 6.99 14.58 -24.08
C THR A 181 7.62 14.59 -22.70
N ASN A 182 7.58 13.45 -22.03
CA ASN A 182 8.72 12.91 -21.30
C ASN A 182 8.37 11.46 -20.98
N ALA A 183 8.22 10.63 -22.01
CA ALA A 183 8.27 9.18 -21.78
C ALA A 183 9.57 8.93 -21.01
N VAL A 184 9.46 8.46 -19.77
CA VAL A 184 10.64 8.03 -19.02
C VAL A 184 11.21 6.87 -19.83
N ARG A 185 12.38 7.09 -20.42
CA ARG A 185 13.09 6.14 -21.27
C ARG A 185 14.49 5.94 -20.71
N GLY A 186 15.07 4.77 -20.96
CA GLY A 186 16.42 4.42 -20.56
C GLY A 186 16.48 3.24 -19.60
N ALA A 187 17.71 2.88 -19.22
CA ALA A 187 17.98 1.67 -18.45
C ALA A 187 17.15 1.49 -17.16
N PRO A 188 16.83 2.54 -16.37
CA PRO A 188 16.04 2.36 -15.16
C PRO A 188 14.61 1.86 -15.41
N ILE A 189 13.93 2.38 -16.43
CA ILE A 189 12.55 1.95 -16.75
C ILE A 189 12.54 0.57 -17.40
N GLU A 190 13.52 0.26 -18.25
CA GLU A 190 13.65 -1.06 -18.88
C GLU A 190 13.90 -2.14 -17.83
N LYS A 191 14.78 -1.85 -16.85
CA LYS A 191 15.01 -2.70 -15.70
C LYS A 191 13.73 -2.91 -14.90
N LEU A 192 13.01 -1.83 -14.55
CA LEU A 192 11.75 -1.92 -13.83
C LEU A 192 10.70 -2.75 -14.57
N MET A 193 10.50 -2.51 -15.87
CA MET A 193 9.52 -3.24 -16.68
C MET A 193 9.85 -4.73 -16.79
N THR A 194 11.14 -5.07 -16.94
CA THR A 194 11.61 -6.46 -16.95
C THR A 194 11.31 -7.14 -15.61
N THR A 195 11.71 -6.51 -14.50
CA THR A 195 11.44 -7.02 -13.16
C THR A 195 9.95 -7.14 -12.86
N LEU A 196 9.14 -6.17 -13.32
CA LEU A 196 7.69 -6.20 -13.16
C LEU A 196 7.06 -7.37 -13.92
N TYR A 197 7.51 -7.64 -15.15
CA TYR A 197 7.02 -8.77 -15.93
C TYR A 197 7.30 -10.10 -15.23
N GLU A 198 8.53 -10.29 -14.73
CA GLU A 198 8.90 -11.48 -13.96
C GLU A 198 8.10 -11.62 -12.66
N ALA A 199 7.90 -10.51 -11.94
CA ALA A 199 7.11 -10.49 -10.71
C ALA A 199 5.65 -10.87 -10.97
N LEU A 200 5.04 -10.31 -12.02
CA LEU A 200 3.67 -10.64 -12.44
C LEU A 200 3.54 -12.12 -12.81
N GLN A 201 4.53 -12.69 -13.50
CA GLN A 201 4.56 -14.12 -13.80
C GLN A 201 4.57 -14.96 -12.51
N ARG A 202 5.45 -14.63 -11.55
CA ARG A 202 5.54 -15.33 -10.26
C ARG A 202 4.24 -15.27 -9.44
N TRP A 203 3.53 -14.14 -9.48
CA TRP A 203 2.22 -14.01 -8.83
C TRP A 203 1.12 -14.77 -9.59
N ASN A 204 1.19 -14.83 -10.92
CA ASN A 204 0.20 -15.50 -11.76
C ASN A 204 0.28 -17.03 -11.68
N GLU A 205 1.48 -17.62 -11.76
CA GLU A 205 1.71 -19.08 -11.68
C GLU A 205 1.10 -19.71 -10.42
N ARG A 206 1.01 -18.94 -9.34
CA ARG A 206 0.41 -19.36 -8.07
C ARG A 206 -1.12 -19.30 -8.07
N LYS A 207 -1.72 -18.35 -8.80
CA LYS A 207 -3.19 -18.26 -8.93
C LYS A 207 -3.74 -19.44 -9.75
N THR A 208 -2.98 -19.89 -10.74
CA THR A 208 -3.35 -21.02 -11.62
C THR A 208 -3.01 -22.39 -11.01
N GLY A 209 -2.02 -22.46 -10.13
CA GLY A 209 -1.62 -23.70 -9.43
C GLY A 209 -2.58 -24.23 -8.37
N VAL A 210 -3.72 -23.58 -8.12
CA VAL A 210 -4.79 -24.06 -7.20
C VAL A 210 -5.89 -24.81 -7.96
N GLY A 211 -5.74 -25.05 -9.27
CA GLY A 211 -6.83 -25.54 -10.13
C GLY A 211 -6.55 -26.74 -11.05
N TYR A 212 -5.50 -27.53 -10.83
CA TYR A 212 -5.22 -28.70 -11.69
C TYR A 212 -4.64 -29.92 -10.96
N ASP A 213 -5.07 -30.18 -9.73
CA ASP A 213 -4.94 -31.53 -9.15
C ASP A 213 -6.35 -32.11 -8.99
N SER A 214 -6.80 -32.81 -10.05
CA SER A 214 -7.91 -33.77 -10.04
C SER A 214 -7.33 -35.18 -10.16
#